data_AF-A0AAF0QIL6-F1
#
_entry.id   AF-A0AAF0QIL6-F1
#
_cell.length_a   1.000
_cell.length_b   1.000
_cell.length_c   1.000
_cell.angle_alpha   90.00
_cell.angle_beta   90.00
_cell.angle_gamma   90.00
#
_symmetry.space_group_name_H-M   'P 1'
#
loop_
_entity.id
_entity.type
_entity.pdbx_description
1 polymer ?
#
loop_
_entity_poly.entity_id
_entity_poly.type
_entity_poly.pdbx_seq_one_letter_code
_entity_poly.pdbx_strand_id
1 'polypeptide(L)'
;MENAIEPGRVTFDDKMVVRKAIEEAGIPFTFVSANCFAGYFLSGLCQIGHILLLTDSVVLPNLSYIYPIYVDKDDIATYTIKSINDPRTLNKTRYLRPPKNILSQREVVQIWEKLIGKELKKSTLSKEEFLAPMKGKNHFI
;
A
#
# COMPACT_ATOMS: atom_id res chain seq x y z
N MET A 1 11.91 3.66 4.61
CA MET A 1 11.15 2.78 5.53
C MET A 1 11.36 3.16 7.00
N GLU A 2 12.00 4.31 7.28
CA GLU A 2 12.49 4.72 8.59
C GLU A 2 11.42 4.83 9.70
N ASN A 3 10.19 5.17 9.34
CA ASN A 3 9.08 5.38 10.29
C ASN A 3 8.18 4.15 10.48
N ALA A 4 8.63 2.96 10.07
CA ALA A 4 7.84 1.73 10.26
C ALA A 4 7.82 1.31 11.74
N ILE A 5 6.66 0.82 12.19
CA ILE A 5 6.45 0.28 13.53
C ILE A 5 6.23 -1.23 13.48
N GLU A 6 6.48 -1.91 14.59
CA GLU A 6 6.18 -3.34 14.71
C GLU A 6 4.67 -3.61 14.63
N PRO A 7 4.24 -4.74 14.02
CA PRO A 7 5.07 -5.80 13.42
C PRO A 7 5.49 -5.52 11.96
N GLY A 8 5.01 -4.44 11.35
CA GLY A 8 5.24 -4.16 9.93
C GLY A 8 6.70 -3.86 9.57
N ARG A 9 7.51 -3.45 10.55
CA ARG A 9 8.93 -3.15 10.38
C ARG A 9 9.76 -4.38 10.00
N VAL A 10 9.50 -5.54 10.61
CA VAL A 10 10.26 -6.79 10.33
C VAL A 10 10.36 -7.08 8.83
N THR A 11 9.24 -7.02 8.11
CA THR A 11 9.21 -7.30 6.66
C THR A 11 10.02 -6.29 5.84
N PHE A 12 10.15 -5.05 6.31
CA PHE A 12 11.01 -4.06 5.66
C PHE A 12 12.49 -4.36 5.90
N ASP A 13 12.84 -4.71 7.13
CA ASP A 13 14.21 -5.05 7.50
C ASP A 13 14.70 -6.30 6.75
N ASP A 14 13.87 -7.35 6.65
CA ASP A 14 14.18 -8.56 5.86
C ASP A 14 14.44 -8.25 4.38
N LYS A 15 13.62 -7.39 3.77
CA LYS A 15 13.82 -6.94 2.38
C LYS A 15 15.12 -6.17 2.23
N MET A 16 15.50 -5.37 3.23
CA MET A 16 16.75 -4.60 3.18
C MET A 16 17.98 -5.51 3.28
N VAL A 17 17.93 -6.64 4.00
CA VAL A 17 18.99 -7.65 4.01
C VAL A 17 19.24 -8.18 2.59
N VAL A 18 18.19 -8.57 1.88
CA VAL A 18 18.30 -9.07 0.50
C VAL A 18 18.84 -8.00 -0.45
N ARG A 19 18.37 -6.76 -0.33
CA ARG A 19 18.86 -5.65 -1.19
C ARG A 19 20.36 -5.41 -1.02
N LYS A 20 20.83 -5.38 0.23
CA LYS A 20 22.26 -5.22 0.54
C LYS A 20 23.08 -6.38 -0.04
N ALA A 21 22.63 -7.62 0.14
CA ALA A 21 23.33 -8.78 -0.41
C ALA A 21 23.44 -8.74 -1.95
N ILE A 22 22.39 -8.28 -2.66
CA ILE A 22 22.41 -8.10 -4.12
C ILE A 22 23.45 -7.03 -4.52
N GLU A 23 23.45 -5.90 -3.81
CA GLU A 23 24.37 -4.78 -4.06
C GLU A 23 25.83 -5.18 -3.80
N GLU A 24 26.11 -5.82 -2.66
CA GLU A 24 27.45 -6.30 -2.26
C GLU A 24 28.00 -7.37 -3.21
N ALA A 25 27.13 -8.25 -3.73
CA ALA A 25 27.51 -9.26 -4.71
C ALA A 25 27.73 -8.69 -6.13
N GLY A 26 27.47 -7.41 -6.36
CA GLY A 26 27.60 -6.77 -7.68
C GLY A 26 26.60 -7.29 -8.72
N ILE A 27 25.47 -7.85 -8.29
CA ILE A 27 24.44 -8.41 -9.17
C ILE A 27 23.63 -7.24 -9.77
N PRO A 28 23.50 -7.14 -11.11
CA PRO A 28 22.64 -6.14 -11.74
C PRO A 28 21.19 -6.24 -11.26
N PHE A 29 20.60 -5.13 -10.84
CA PHE A 29 19.26 -5.16 -10.23
C PHE A 29 18.32 -4.06 -10.72
N THR A 30 17.03 -4.28 -10.49
CA THR A 30 16.00 -3.23 -10.46
C THR A 30 15.02 -3.55 -9.35
N PHE A 31 14.89 -2.66 -8.36
CA PHE A 31 13.88 -2.83 -7.33
C PHE A 31 12.58 -2.13 -7.74
N VAL A 32 11.50 -2.88 -7.92
CA VAL A 32 10.19 -2.29 -8.25
C VAL A 32 9.41 -2.04 -6.97
N SER A 33 9.11 -0.77 -6.69
CA SER A 33 8.21 -0.34 -5.62
C SER A 33 6.83 -0.07 -6.20
N ALA A 34 5.93 -1.05 -6.04
CA ALA A 34 4.61 -1.09 -6.66
C ALA A 34 3.50 -0.39 -5.86
N ASN A 35 3.77 0.09 -4.66
CA ASN A 35 2.79 0.67 -3.73
C ASN A 35 1.61 -0.29 -3.42
N CYS A 36 0.38 0.22 -3.31
CA CYS A 36 -0.80 -0.55 -2.91
C CYS A 36 -1.42 -1.24 -4.14
N PHE A 37 -1.57 -2.56 -4.09
CA PHE A 37 -2.28 -3.30 -5.14
C PHE A 37 -3.76 -2.96 -5.09
N ALA A 38 -4.30 -2.38 -6.16
CA ALA A 38 -5.67 -1.87 -6.21
C ALA A 38 -6.70 -2.94 -5.78
N GLY A 39 -6.58 -4.17 -6.28
CA GLY A 39 -7.52 -5.26 -5.96
C GLY A 39 -7.54 -5.68 -4.49
N TYR A 40 -6.45 -5.50 -3.73
CA TYR A 40 -6.40 -5.81 -2.30
C TYR A 40 -6.90 -4.66 -1.43
N PHE A 41 -6.54 -3.42 -1.79
CA PHE A 41 -6.85 -2.25 -0.96
C PHE A 41 -8.21 -1.63 -1.29
N LEU A 42 -8.55 -1.48 -2.58
CA LEU A 42 -9.78 -0.80 -2.98
C LEU A 42 -11.04 -1.66 -2.82
N SER A 43 -10.91 -2.98 -2.94
CA SER A 43 -12.04 -3.92 -2.78
C SER A 43 -12.67 -3.81 -1.39
N GLY A 44 -11.87 -3.70 -0.34
CA GLY A 44 -12.35 -3.46 1.03
C GLY A 44 -12.40 -2.00 1.46
N LEU A 45 -12.28 -1.03 0.54
CA LEU A 45 -12.18 0.41 0.87
C LEU A 45 -11.10 0.71 1.93
N CYS A 46 -9.96 0.01 1.84
CA CYS A 46 -8.84 0.07 2.77
C CYS A 46 -9.18 -0.33 4.23
N GLN A 47 -10.26 -1.08 4.45
CA GLN A 47 -10.58 -1.65 5.76
C GLN A 47 -9.72 -2.89 6.04
N ILE A 48 -9.16 -2.96 7.24
CA ILE A 48 -8.37 -4.11 7.68
C ILE A 48 -9.27 -5.35 7.75
N GLY A 49 -8.84 -6.45 7.13
CA GLY A 49 -9.56 -7.73 7.17
C GLY A 49 -10.73 -7.84 6.19
N HIS A 50 -10.98 -6.82 5.37
CA HIS A 50 -12.03 -6.85 4.35
C HIS A 50 -11.41 -6.85 2.94
N ILE A 51 -11.83 -7.80 2.12
CA ILE A 51 -11.43 -7.92 0.70
C ILE A 51 -12.66 -7.89 -0.24
N LEU A 52 -13.84 -7.64 0.32
CA LEU A 52 -15.12 -7.59 -0.38
C LEU A 52 -15.66 -6.17 -0.33
N LEU A 53 -16.41 -5.81 -1.38
CA LEU A 53 -17.02 -4.50 -1.54
C LEU A 53 -18.01 -4.21 -0.42
N LEU A 54 -17.67 -3.22 0.40
CA LEU A 54 -18.50 -2.75 1.49
C LEU A 54 -19.56 -1.78 0.98
N THR A 55 -20.83 -2.04 1.30
CA THR A 55 -21.98 -1.25 0.83
C THR A 55 -22.72 -0.51 1.94
N ASP A 56 -22.36 -0.72 3.21
CA ASP A 56 -23.14 -0.22 4.34
C ASP A 56 -22.38 0.77 5.22
N SER A 57 -21.15 0.46 5.62
CA SER A 57 -20.36 1.31 6.49
C SER A 57 -18.86 1.26 6.21
N VAL A 58 -18.15 2.33 6.57
CA VAL A 58 -16.70 2.45 6.46
C VAL A 58 -16.12 3.17 7.68
N VAL A 59 -14.98 2.70 8.17
CA VAL A 59 -14.23 3.35 9.25
C VAL A 59 -13.11 4.19 8.64
N LEU A 60 -13.13 5.50 8.85
CA LEU A 60 -12.11 6.41 8.36
C LEU A 60 -11.14 6.75 9.51
N PRO A 61 -9.84 6.38 9.41
CA PRO A 61 -8.84 6.86 10.34
C PRO A 61 -8.78 8.38 10.29
N ASN A 62 -8.71 9.03 11.45
CA ASN A 62 -8.41 10.46 11.57
C ASN A 62 -6.89 10.69 11.41
N LEU A 63 -6.34 10.19 10.30
CA LEU A 63 -4.96 10.36 9.92
C LEU A 63 -4.93 11.53 8.93
N SER A 64 -4.35 12.64 9.36
CA SER A 64 -4.20 13.82 8.52
C SER A 64 -3.40 13.47 7.25
N TYR A 65 -3.98 13.78 6.09
CA TYR A 65 -3.33 13.88 4.78
C TYR A 65 -2.39 12.72 4.38
N ILE A 66 -2.80 11.47 4.54
CA ILE A 66 -2.10 10.34 3.92
C ILE A 66 -2.71 10.08 2.54
N TYR A 67 -1.86 10.11 1.51
CA TYR A 67 -2.24 9.82 0.12
C TYR A 67 -1.53 8.56 -0.39
N PRO A 68 -2.12 7.37 -0.16
CA PRO A 68 -1.66 6.14 -0.78
C PRO A 68 -1.73 6.20 -2.31
N ILE A 69 -1.00 5.28 -2.93
CA ILE A 69 -0.97 5.13 -4.39
C ILE A 69 -1.46 3.74 -4.71
N TYR A 70 -2.57 3.66 -5.43
CA TYR A 70 -3.17 2.38 -5.83
C TYR A 70 -2.77 2.05 -7.27
N VAL A 71 -2.22 0.86 -7.50
CA VAL A 71 -1.80 0.44 -8.83
C VAL A 71 -2.48 -0.88 -9.16
N ASP A 72 -3.03 -0.97 -10.37
CA ASP A 72 -3.62 -2.20 -10.87
C ASP A 72 -2.54 -3.29 -11.05
N LYS A 73 -2.93 -4.56 -10.83
CA LYS A 73 -1.98 -5.69 -10.89
C LYS A 73 -1.38 -5.86 -12.28
N ASP A 74 -2.17 -5.67 -13.33
CA ASP A 74 -1.73 -5.86 -14.71
C ASP A 74 -0.79 -4.72 -15.13
N ASP A 75 -1.03 -3.51 -14.62
CA ASP A 75 -0.10 -2.39 -14.75
C ASP A 75 1.22 -2.66 -14.02
N ILE A 76 1.19 -3.19 -12.79
CA ILE A 76 2.39 -3.57 -12.04
C ILE A 76 3.20 -4.59 -12.84
N ALA A 77 2.56 -5.63 -13.37
CA ALA A 77 3.21 -6.63 -14.20
C ALA A 77 3.83 -5.99 -15.45
N THR A 78 3.06 -5.18 -16.17
CA THR A 78 3.49 -4.49 -17.38
C THR A 78 4.72 -3.62 -17.14
N TYR A 79 4.70 -2.78 -16.09
CA TYR A 79 5.82 -1.88 -15.79
C TYR A 79 7.03 -2.62 -15.21
N THR A 80 6.84 -3.76 -14.54
CA THR A 80 7.93 -4.65 -14.15
C THR A 80 8.64 -5.20 -15.38
N ILE A 81 7.92 -5.79 -16.33
CA ILE A 81 8.51 -6.33 -17.57
C ILE A 81 9.21 -5.22 -18.38
N LYS A 82 8.58 -4.04 -18.49
CA LYS A 82 9.20 -2.89 -19.17
C LYS A 82 10.48 -2.39 -18.51
N SER A 83 10.75 -2.74 -17.25
CA SER A 83 12.01 -2.36 -16.57
C SER A 83 13.16 -3.34 -16.74
N ILE A 84 12.94 -4.54 -17.30
CA ILE A 84 13.99 -5.56 -17.43
C ILE A 84 15.09 -5.10 -18.39
N ASN A 85 14.69 -4.58 -19.56
CA ASN A 85 15.59 -4.18 -20.64
C ASN A 85 15.74 -2.66 -20.77
N ASP A 86 15.28 -1.88 -19.80
CA ASP A 86 15.43 -0.43 -19.80
C ASP A 86 16.75 -0.05 -19.13
N PRO A 87 17.76 0.46 -19.85
CA PRO A 87 19.05 0.82 -19.25
C PRO A 87 18.90 1.92 -18.18
N ARG A 88 17.80 2.68 -18.18
CA ARG A 88 17.54 3.73 -17.19
C ARG A 88 17.23 3.16 -15.81
N THR A 89 16.84 1.88 -15.70
CA THR A 89 16.46 1.22 -14.44
C THR A 89 17.56 0.33 -13.86
N LEU A 90 18.64 0.10 -14.61
CA LEU A 90 19.80 -0.65 -14.13
C LEU A 90 20.34 -0.06 -12.80
N ASN A 91 20.44 -0.92 -11.78
CA ASN A 91 20.90 -0.62 -10.43
C ASN A 91 20.09 0.50 -9.76
N LYS A 92 18.78 0.56 -10.02
CA LYS A 92 17.88 1.58 -9.45
C LYS A 92 16.61 0.98 -8.85
N THR A 93 15.98 1.80 -8.02
CA THR A 93 14.60 1.55 -7.58
C THR A 93 13.63 2.29 -8.50
N ARG A 94 12.68 1.57 -9.09
CA ARG A 94 11.58 2.13 -9.88
C ARG A 94 10.33 2.24 -9.02
N TYR A 95 9.80 3.45 -8.88
CA TYR A 95 8.56 3.71 -8.13
C TYR A 95 7.38 3.85 -9.09
N LEU A 96 6.33 3.05 -8.90
CA LEU A 96 5.10 3.15 -9.70
C LEU A 96 4.16 4.17 -9.06
N ARG A 97 4.23 5.43 -9.50
CA ARG A 97 3.47 6.55 -8.92
C ARG A 97 2.57 7.25 -9.95
N PRO A 98 1.56 6.56 -10.52
CA PRO A 98 0.63 7.19 -11.46
C PRO A 98 -0.11 8.35 -10.75
N PRO A 99 -0.01 9.61 -11.26
CA PRO A 99 -0.53 10.79 -10.56
C PRO A 99 -2.03 10.74 -10.24
N LYS A 100 -2.83 10.11 -11.11
CA LYS A 100 -4.28 10.00 -10.94
C LYS A 100 -4.71 8.99 -9.88
N ASN A 101 -3.78 8.16 -9.37
CA ASN A 101 -4.10 7.12 -8.40
C ASN A 101 -3.55 7.45 -7.00
N ILE A 102 -3.07 8.68 -6.83
CA ILE A 102 -2.68 9.24 -5.53
C ILE A 102 -3.96 9.74 -4.87
N LEU A 103 -4.58 8.90 -4.04
CA LEU A 103 -5.91 9.14 -3.49
C LEU A 103 -5.94 8.81 -2.00
N SER A 104 -6.52 9.70 -1.20
CA SER A 104 -6.87 9.42 0.19
C SER A 104 -7.98 8.38 0.25
N GLN A 105 -8.13 7.70 1.40
CA GLN A 105 -9.24 6.77 1.61
C GLN A 105 -10.61 7.46 1.46
N ARG A 106 -10.71 8.74 1.83
CA ARG A 106 -11.94 9.52 1.68
C ARG A 106 -12.31 9.73 0.21
N GLU A 107 -11.33 10.04 -0.64
CA GLU A 107 -11.56 10.17 -2.08
C GLU A 107 -11.97 8.83 -2.71
N VAL A 108 -11.34 7.72 -2.27
CA VAL A 108 -11.74 6.36 -2.69
C VAL A 108 -13.20 6.07 -2.31
N VAL A 109 -13.60 6.38 -1.06
CA VAL A 109 -14.99 6.21 -0.60
C VAL A 109 -15.94 7.07 -1.41
N GLN A 110 -15.61 8.33 -1.70
CA GLN A 110 -16.45 9.22 -2.51
C GLN A 110 -16.64 8.68 -3.95
N ILE A 111 -15.57 8.14 -4.56
CA ILE A 111 -15.67 7.48 -5.86
C ILE A 111 -16.62 6.28 -5.77
N TRP A 112 -16.50 5.47 -4.72
CA TRP A 112 -17.35 4.31 -4.52
C TRP A 112 -18.83 4.67 -4.30
N GLU A 113 -19.12 5.63 -3.42
CA GLU A 113 -20.47 6.14 -3.15
C GLU A 113 -21.15 6.65 -4.44
N LYS A 114 -20.38 7.36 -5.29
CA LYS A 114 -20.86 7.81 -6.60
C LYS A 114 -21.17 6.65 -7.54
N LEU A 115 -20.39 5.57 -7.51
CA LEU A 115 -20.61 4.39 -8.35
C LEU A 115 -21.82 3.59 -7.91
N ILE A 116 -22.05 3.45 -6.60
CA ILE A 116 -23.19 2.69 -6.06
C ILE A 116 -24.46 3.52 -5.90
N GLY A 117 -24.38 4.85 -6.05
CA GLY A 117 -25.52 5.76 -5.87
C GLY A 117 -26.06 5.81 -4.43
N LYS A 118 -25.25 5.44 -3.44
CA LYS A 118 -25.60 5.33 -2.03
C LYS A 118 -24.49 5.90 -1.17
N GLU A 119 -24.87 6.68 -0.15
CA GLU A 119 -23.94 7.14 0.86
C GLU A 119 -23.69 6.06 1.92
N LEU A 120 -22.42 5.82 2.27
CA LEU A 120 -22.01 4.90 3.32
C LEU A 120 -22.09 5.57 4.70
N LYS A 121 -22.41 4.78 5.72
CA LYS A 121 -22.29 5.20 7.12
C LYS A 121 -20.81 5.30 7.49
N LYS A 122 -20.34 6.51 7.79
CA LYS A 122 -18.94 6.79 8.11
C LYS A 122 -18.76 6.85 9.63
N SER A 123 -17.79 6.13 10.16
CA SER A 123 -17.29 6.33 11.53
C SER A 123 -15.84 6.80 11.48
N THR A 124 -15.40 7.48 12.53
CA THR A 124 -14.03 7.98 12.64
C THR A 124 -13.29 7.19 13.70
N LEU A 125 -12.02 6.88 13.44
CA LEU A 125 -11.14 6.23 14.41
C LEU A 125 -9.94 7.13 14.69
N SER A 126 -9.64 7.42 15.95
CA SER A 126 -8.43 8.17 16.31
C SER A 126 -7.16 7.37 16.01
N LYS A 127 -6.02 8.05 15.94
CA LYS A 127 -4.72 7.40 15.77
C LYS A 127 -4.43 6.44 16.92
N GLU A 128 -4.78 6.83 18.14
CA GLU A 128 -4.56 6.05 19.35
C GLU A 128 -5.40 4.76 19.33
N GLU A 129 -6.67 4.86 18.97
CA GLU A 129 -7.56 3.70 18.81
C GLU A 129 -7.11 2.79 17.67
N PHE A 130 -6.61 3.35 16.57
CA PHE A 130 -6.06 2.57 15.46
C PHE A 130 -4.81 1.78 15.87
N LEU A 131 -3.95 2.37 16.70
CA LEU A 131 -2.69 1.75 17.15
C LEU A 131 -2.87 0.82 18.36
N ALA A 132 -3.93 0.97 19.15
CA ALA A 132 -4.13 0.19 20.38
C ALA A 132 -4.10 -1.34 20.15
N PRO A 133 -4.76 -1.92 19.11
CA PRO A 133 -4.72 -3.35 18.85
C PRO A 133 -3.33 -3.90 18.46
N MET A 134 -2.40 -3.01 18.09
CA MET A 134 -1.04 -3.36 17.68
C MET A 134 -0.05 -3.35 18.87
N LYS A 135 -0.41 -2.73 20.00
CA LYS A 135 0.42 -2.72 21.21
C LYS A 135 0.30 -4.05 21.96
N GLY A 136 1.41 -4.74 22.18
CA GLY A 136 1.48 -5.91 23.08
C GLY A 136 1.20 -7.28 22.45
N LYS A 137 1.01 -7.37 21.12
CA LYS A 137 0.93 -8.67 20.44
C LYS A 137 2.32 -9.12 20.00
N ASN A 138 2.97 -9.94 20.82
CA ASN A 138 4.09 -10.79 20.39
C ASN A 138 3.53 -11.82 19.40
N HIS A 139 3.57 -11.49 18.10
CA HIS A 139 3.22 -12.46 17.07
C HIS A 139 4.44 -13.36 16.86
N PHE A 140 4.51 -14.44 17.62
CA PHE A 140 5.21 -15.64 17.19
C PHE A 140 4.39 -16.22 16.03
N ILE A 141 5.01 -16.30 14.86
CA ILE A 141 4.60 -17.24 13.81
C ILE A 141 5.25 -18.57 14.16
#